data_AF-A0A9N9GKI5-F1
#
_entry.id   AF-A0A9N9GKI5-F1
#
_cell.length_a   1.000
_cell.length_b   1.000
_cell.length_c   1.000
_cell.angle_alpha   90.00
_cell.angle_beta   90.00
_cell.angle_gamma   90.00
#
_symmetry.space_group_name_H-M   'P 1'
#
loop_
_entity.id
_entity.type
_entity.pdbx_description
1 polymer ?
#
loop_
_entity_poly.entity_id
_entity_poly.type
_entity_poly.pdbx_seq_one_letter_code
_entity_poly.pdbx_strand_id
1 'polypeptide(L)'
;MESVDLSTQELNTLLKSIVEDKDNTVSIEFIKSEKFVQLLRAFGYSGKESIKPISLVILTKLCENANVKELFTQISSKLIRKWLESTEQQDKLCSYSALSAVLQANNEIGASILSQDGLVEETMDCVEFETEQVQIAIADVLSHACSQKACRALVATHCHDYLSTVMTTNKNEKLKAAAAVTLTKILLDEKTSKAVDQVAGDSVQLTELFQKMVLNDESDISVRLNAVEGLTYASMKPKVKEMITYHPTLLKRLFTFVKDSEKT
;
A
#
# COMPACT_ATOMS: atom_id res chain seq x y z
N MET A 1 22.11 -0.27 13.03
CA MET A 1 20.80 0.34 12.76
C MET A 1 21.06 1.69 12.09
N GLU A 2 20.95 1.76 10.76
CA GLU A 2 21.15 3.02 10.04
C GLU A 2 19.98 3.96 10.35
N SER A 3 20.26 5.08 11.02
CA SER A 3 19.27 6.10 11.34
C SER A 3 18.86 6.87 10.08
N VAL A 4 17.55 7.06 9.89
CA VAL A 4 17.03 7.95 8.84
C VAL A 4 17.21 9.40 9.29
N ASP A 5 18.17 10.10 8.69
CA ASP A 5 18.48 11.50 9.00
C ASP A 5 18.06 12.41 7.82
N LEU A 6 16.74 12.46 7.61
CA LEU A 6 16.12 13.34 6.61
C LEU A 6 15.10 14.25 7.29
N SER A 7 15.15 15.53 6.93
CA SER A 7 14.17 16.54 7.34
C SER A 7 13.23 16.94 6.19
N THR A 8 12.05 17.44 6.55
CA THR A 8 11.06 17.96 5.57
C THR A 8 11.64 19.11 4.74
N GLN A 9 12.50 19.95 5.33
CA GLN A 9 13.12 21.08 4.62
C GLN A 9 14.09 20.60 3.55
N GLU A 10 14.94 19.62 3.86
CA GLU A 10 15.88 19.05 2.88
C GLU A 10 15.15 18.38 1.71
N LEU A 11 14.08 17.63 1.99
CA LEU A 11 13.28 16.99 0.96
C LEU A 11 12.53 18.00 0.07
N ASN A 12 12.06 19.11 0.63
CA ASN A 12 11.47 20.19 -0.17
C ASN A 12 12.50 20.84 -1.10
N THR A 13 13.72 21.08 -0.61
CA THR A 13 14.80 21.61 -1.45
C THR A 13 15.15 20.61 -2.56
N LEU A 14 15.29 19.33 -2.21
CA LEU A 14 15.55 18.26 -3.19
C LEU A 14 14.45 18.18 -4.25
N LEU A 15 13.17 18.22 -3.85
CA LEU A 15 12.06 18.19 -4.80
C LEU A 15 12.12 19.37 -5.78
N LYS A 16 12.40 20.58 -5.30
CA LYS A 16 12.57 21.76 -6.17
C LYS A 16 13.70 21.53 -7.17
N SER A 17 14.85 21.05 -6.70
CA SER A 17 15.98 20.74 -7.57
C SER A 17 15.64 19.69 -8.62
N ILE A 18 14.95 18.60 -8.27
CA ILE A 18 14.49 17.56 -9.22
C ILE A 18 13.50 18.12 -10.25
N VAL A 19 12.62 19.03 -9.86
CA VAL A 19 11.64 19.65 -10.77
C VAL A 19 12.32 20.61 -11.77
N GLU A 20 13.38 21.28 -11.35
CA GLU A 20 14.14 22.23 -12.17
C GLU A 20 15.28 21.56 -12.99
N ASP A 21 15.54 20.27 -12.75
CA ASP A 21 16.62 19.44 -13.30
C ASP A 21 16.38 19.11 -14.79
N LYS A 22 16.84 19.99 -15.69
CA LYS A 22 16.64 19.83 -17.15
C LYS A 22 17.45 18.68 -17.75
N ASP A 23 18.62 18.39 -17.22
CA ASP A 23 19.55 17.38 -17.70
C ASP A 23 19.45 16.05 -16.93
N ASN A 24 18.62 16.00 -15.88
CA ASN A 24 18.38 14.84 -15.03
C ASN A 24 19.57 14.45 -14.14
N THR A 25 20.59 15.31 -14.05
CA THR A 25 21.83 15.03 -13.32
C THR A 25 21.55 14.90 -11.83
N VAL A 26 20.76 15.83 -11.27
CA VAL A 26 20.39 15.80 -9.84
C VAL A 26 19.60 14.53 -9.52
N SER A 27 18.68 14.15 -10.39
CA SER A 27 17.85 12.95 -10.25
C SER A 27 18.68 11.67 -10.27
N ILE A 28 19.62 11.56 -11.20
CA ILE A 28 20.52 10.41 -11.35
C ILE A 28 21.48 10.29 -10.16
N GLU A 29 22.10 11.41 -9.74
CA GLU A 29 22.98 11.45 -8.58
C GLU A 29 22.23 11.09 -7.30
N PHE A 30 21.02 11.62 -7.14
CA PHE A 30 20.19 11.33 -5.98
C PHE A 30 19.87 9.84 -5.87
N ILE A 31 19.37 9.20 -6.93
CA ILE A 31 19.01 7.76 -6.92
C ILE A 31 20.20 6.87 -6.55
N LYS A 32 21.42 7.26 -6.94
CA LYS A 32 22.64 6.52 -6.61
C LYS A 32 23.18 6.81 -5.20
N SER A 33 22.62 7.79 -4.50
CA SER A 33 23.13 8.27 -3.22
C SER A 33 22.55 7.50 -2.03
N GLU A 34 23.25 7.59 -0.89
CA GLU A 34 22.74 7.09 0.40
C GLU A 34 21.46 7.81 0.85
N LYS A 35 21.23 9.05 0.40
CA LYS A 35 20.00 9.78 0.70
C LYS A 35 18.76 9.12 0.09
N PHE A 36 18.90 8.49 -1.08
CA PHE A 36 17.80 7.73 -1.69
C PHE A 36 17.48 6.47 -0.88
N VAL A 37 18.51 5.78 -0.40
CA VAL A 37 18.38 4.65 0.53
C VAL A 37 17.62 5.06 1.80
N GLN A 38 18.03 6.18 2.42
CA GLN A 38 17.36 6.72 3.61
C GLN A 38 15.91 7.14 3.32
N LEU A 39 15.64 7.72 2.15
CA LEU A 39 14.29 8.12 1.73
C LEU A 39 13.38 6.90 1.61
N LEU A 40 13.83 5.81 0.98
CA LEU A 40 13.05 4.57 0.90
C LEU A 40 12.83 3.94 2.28
N ARG A 41 13.87 3.91 3.13
CA ARG A 41 13.74 3.38 4.50
C ARG A 41 12.78 4.18 5.38
N ALA A 42 12.64 5.49 5.16
CA ALA A 42 11.76 6.35 5.93
C ALA A 42 10.30 5.85 5.98
N PHE A 43 9.83 5.15 4.95
CA PHE A 43 8.49 4.60 4.91
C PHE A 43 8.26 3.52 5.99
N GLY A 44 9.29 2.77 6.37
CA GLY A 44 9.24 1.72 7.40
C GLY A 44 9.48 2.17 8.84
N TYR A 45 9.69 3.47 9.09
CA TYR A 45 9.88 4.00 10.46
C TYR A 45 8.64 4.78 10.92
N SER A 46 8.21 4.52 12.17
CA SER A 46 7.01 5.09 12.80
C SER A 46 7.20 6.49 13.42
N GLY A 47 8.34 7.15 13.16
CA GLY A 47 8.64 8.51 13.62
C GLY A 47 9.00 9.46 12.47
N LYS A 48 8.64 9.08 11.25
CA LYS A 48 8.98 9.78 9.99
C LYS A 48 7.74 10.11 9.17
N GLU A 49 6.56 10.15 9.80
CA GLU A 49 5.26 10.40 9.18
C GLU A 49 5.22 11.74 8.45
N SER A 50 5.88 12.76 9.01
CA SER A 50 5.93 14.11 8.43
C SER A 50 6.71 14.19 7.11
N ILE A 51 7.60 13.23 6.84
CA ILE A 51 8.39 13.20 5.59
C ILE A 51 7.83 12.24 4.54
N LYS A 52 6.94 11.30 4.91
CA LYS A 52 6.36 10.33 3.97
C LYS A 52 5.62 11.00 2.80
N PRO A 53 4.78 12.04 2.99
CA PRO A 53 4.07 12.68 1.87
C PRO A 53 5.03 13.31 0.84
N ILE A 54 5.99 14.11 1.29
CA ILE A 54 6.96 14.76 0.39
C ILE A 54 7.89 13.73 -0.26
N SER A 55 8.27 12.67 0.47
CA SER A 55 9.05 11.55 -0.08
C SER A 55 8.29 10.85 -1.20
N LEU A 56 6.98 10.61 -1.02
CA LEU A 56 6.14 10.01 -2.05
C LEU A 56 6.07 10.89 -3.30
N VAL A 57 5.91 12.21 -3.15
CA VAL A 57 5.94 13.16 -4.28
C VAL A 57 7.27 13.11 -5.02
N ILE A 58 8.40 13.01 -4.30
CA ILE A 58 9.73 12.83 -4.91
C ILE A 58 9.78 11.53 -5.72
N LEU A 59 9.35 10.40 -5.13
CA LEU A 59 9.30 9.12 -5.84
C LEU A 59 8.45 9.21 -7.11
N THR A 60 7.26 9.81 -7.03
CA THR A 60 6.39 10.02 -8.20
C THR A 60 7.10 10.83 -9.27
N LYS A 61 7.77 11.93 -8.91
CA LYS A 61 8.49 12.78 -9.86
C LYS A 61 9.63 12.04 -10.55
N LEU A 62 10.37 11.20 -9.82
CA LEU A 62 11.43 10.37 -10.39
C LEU A 62 10.86 9.31 -11.35
N CYS A 63 9.69 8.73 -11.03
CA CYS A 63 9.04 7.72 -11.87
C CYS A 63 8.44 8.29 -13.17
N GLU A 64 7.98 9.54 -13.16
CA GLU A 64 7.45 10.24 -14.35
C GLU A 64 8.55 10.52 -15.38
N ASN A 65 9.81 10.61 -14.94
CA ASN A 65 10.93 10.96 -15.80
C ASN A 65 11.44 9.75 -16.59
N ALA A 66 11.11 9.69 -17.88
CA ALA A 66 11.47 8.58 -18.75
C ALA A 66 12.99 8.27 -18.81
N ASN A 67 13.85 9.29 -18.66
CA ASN A 67 15.30 9.11 -18.69
C ASN A 67 15.87 8.51 -17.40
N VAL A 68 15.09 8.56 -16.32
CA VAL A 68 15.52 8.14 -14.98
C VAL A 68 14.75 6.90 -14.50
N LYS A 69 13.57 6.65 -15.06
CA LYS A 69 12.64 5.55 -14.71
C LYS A 69 13.34 4.18 -14.65
N GLU A 70 14.19 3.86 -15.62
CA GLU A 70 14.90 2.57 -15.65
C GLU A 70 15.90 2.44 -14.49
N LEU A 71 16.73 3.48 -14.29
CA LEU A 71 17.69 3.51 -13.17
C LEU A 71 16.97 3.43 -11.82
N PHE A 72 15.88 4.19 -11.65
CA PHE A 72 15.04 4.16 -10.46
C PHE A 72 14.52 2.74 -10.19
N THR A 73 14.00 2.07 -11.23
CA THR A 73 13.44 0.71 -11.13
C THR A 73 14.52 -0.29 -10.72
N GLN A 74 15.68 -0.25 -11.37
CA GLN A 74 16.80 -1.15 -11.08
C GLN A 74 17.33 -0.98 -9.64
N ILE A 75 17.57 0.26 -9.20
CA ILE A 75 18.10 0.51 -7.86
C ILE A 75 17.05 0.18 -6.79
N SER A 76 15.78 0.55 -6.99
CA SER A 76 14.71 0.22 -6.04
C SER A 76 14.51 -1.28 -5.90
N SER A 77 14.45 -2.02 -7.02
CA SER A 77 14.36 -3.50 -7.02
C SER A 77 15.51 -4.12 -6.22
N LYS A 78 16.75 -3.70 -6.51
CA LYS A 78 17.95 -4.21 -5.83
C LYS A 78 17.93 -3.96 -4.32
N LEU A 79 17.52 -2.77 -3.88
CA LEU A 79 17.45 -2.42 -2.46
C LEU A 79 16.36 -3.20 -1.74
N ILE A 80 15.16 -3.26 -2.33
CA ILE A 80 14.01 -3.99 -1.78
C ILE A 80 14.38 -5.48 -1.61
N ARG A 81 14.95 -6.11 -2.65
CA ARG A 81 15.42 -7.51 -2.58
C ARG A 81 16.44 -7.72 -1.47
N LYS A 82 17.48 -6.89 -1.42
CA LYS A 82 18.52 -6.97 -0.38
C LYS A 82 17.94 -6.91 1.03
N TRP A 83 16.92 -6.08 1.28
CA TRP A 83 16.31 -5.96 2.60
C TRP A 83 15.35 -7.10 2.94
N LEU A 84 14.72 -7.73 1.95
CA LEU A 84 13.87 -8.91 2.17
C LEU A 84 14.69 -10.14 2.58
N GLU A 85 15.88 -10.28 2.02
CA GLU A 85 16.84 -11.34 2.38
C GLU A 85 17.43 -11.17 3.79
N SER A 86 17.20 -10.01 4.44
CA SER A 86 17.68 -9.75 5.80
C SER A 86 16.89 -10.57 6.82
N THR A 87 17.57 -11.05 7.85
CA THR A 87 16.93 -11.66 9.02
C THR A 87 16.33 -10.61 9.98
N GLU A 88 16.69 -9.34 9.80
CA GLU A 88 16.23 -8.25 10.65
C GLU A 88 14.81 -7.82 10.29
N GLN A 89 13.90 -7.87 11.28
CA GLN A 89 12.49 -7.49 11.10
C GLN A 89 12.32 -6.05 10.60
N GLN A 90 13.19 -5.14 11.04
CA GLN A 90 13.15 -3.74 10.61
C GLN A 90 13.52 -3.58 9.14
N ASP A 91 14.46 -4.39 8.61
CA ASP A 91 14.81 -4.35 7.20
C ASP A 91 13.65 -4.87 6.34
N LYS A 92 13.01 -5.97 6.75
CA LYS A 92 11.79 -6.48 6.08
C LYS A 92 10.67 -5.45 6.08
N LEU A 93 10.43 -4.79 7.22
CA LEU A 93 9.45 -3.71 7.33
C LEU A 93 9.77 -2.55 6.39
N CYS A 94 11.02 -2.09 6.36
CA CYS A 94 11.47 -1.06 5.42
C CYS A 94 11.29 -1.50 3.97
N SER A 95 11.53 -2.78 3.66
CA SER A 95 11.39 -3.30 2.31
C SER A 95 9.96 -3.29 1.80
N TYR A 96 9.02 -3.91 2.53
CA TYR A 96 7.62 -3.90 2.13
C TYR A 96 7.03 -2.48 2.14
N SER A 97 7.41 -1.64 3.11
CA SER A 97 6.98 -0.24 3.14
C SER A 97 7.48 0.56 1.94
N ALA A 98 8.75 0.36 1.54
CA ALA A 98 9.32 0.98 0.35
C ALA A 98 8.65 0.47 -0.93
N LEU A 99 8.41 -0.84 -1.05
CA LEU A 99 7.69 -1.43 -2.19
C LEU A 99 6.26 -0.87 -2.29
N SER A 100 5.56 -0.73 -1.17
CA SER A 100 4.25 -0.08 -1.11
C SER A 100 4.32 1.36 -1.60
N ALA A 101 5.32 2.14 -1.18
CA ALA A 101 5.51 3.51 -1.63
C ALA A 101 5.82 3.60 -3.14
N VAL A 102 6.62 2.66 -3.67
CA VAL A 102 6.87 2.55 -5.11
C VAL A 102 5.59 2.23 -5.88
N LEU A 103 4.75 1.31 -5.39
CA LEU A 103 3.45 0.99 -5.99
C LEU A 103 2.49 2.17 -6.01
N GLN A 104 2.53 3.03 -4.98
CA GLN A 104 1.77 4.28 -4.91
C GLN A 104 2.31 5.34 -5.88
N ALA A 105 3.64 5.47 -5.98
CA ALA A 105 4.29 6.44 -6.86
C ALA A 105 4.13 6.08 -8.35
N ASN A 106 4.35 4.81 -8.69
CA ASN A 106 4.14 4.27 -10.02
C ASN A 106 3.81 2.78 -9.93
N ASN A 107 2.55 2.47 -10.17
CA ASN A 107 2.03 1.12 -10.02
C ASN A 107 2.77 0.13 -10.94
N GLU A 108 3.06 0.50 -12.20
CA GLU A 108 3.73 -0.41 -13.16
C GLU A 108 5.12 -0.82 -12.68
N ILE A 109 5.90 0.13 -12.16
CA ILE A 109 7.23 -0.14 -11.62
C ILE A 109 7.10 -1.07 -10.41
N GLY A 110 6.27 -0.72 -9.44
CA GLY A 110 6.09 -1.53 -8.24
C GLY A 110 5.58 -2.95 -8.55
N ALA A 111 4.67 -3.09 -9.51
CA ALA A 111 4.16 -4.38 -9.99
C ALA A 111 5.25 -5.23 -10.65
N SER A 112 6.11 -4.60 -11.44
CA SER A 112 7.25 -5.30 -12.07
C SER A 112 8.25 -5.80 -11.03
N ILE A 113 8.45 -5.07 -9.92
CA ILE A 113 9.28 -5.51 -8.79
C ILE A 113 8.59 -6.65 -8.04
N LEU A 114 7.30 -6.52 -7.72
CA LEU A 114 6.55 -7.54 -6.98
C LEU A 114 6.48 -8.88 -7.72
N SER A 115 6.42 -8.85 -9.05
CA SER A 115 6.25 -10.05 -9.88
C SER A 115 7.58 -10.76 -10.21
N GLN A 116 8.71 -10.32 -9.65
CA GLN A 116 10.01 -10.94 -9.89
C GLN A 116 10.19 -12.21 -9.06
N ASP A 117 10.89 -13.19 -9.63
CA ASP A 117 11.48 -14.38 -8.97
C ASP A 117 10.63 -15.04 -7.87
N GLY A 118 9.33 -15.19 -8.06
CA GLY A 118 8.47 -15.85 -7.07
C GLY A 118 8.35 -15.11 -5.72
N LEU A 119 8.57 -13.79 -5.71
CA LEU A 119 8.59 -13.00 -4.48
C LEU A 119 7.29 -13.10 -3.67
N VAL A 120 6.14 -13.17 -4.36
CA VAL A 120 4.84 -13.26 -3.70
C VAL A 120 4.71 -14.60 -2.99
N GLU A 121 5.12 -15.68 -3.65
CA GLU A 121 5.12 -17.03 -3.13
C GLU A 121 6.04 -17.14 -1.90
N GLU A 122 7.29 -16.69 -2.02
CA GLU A 122 8.25 -16.64 -0.90
C GLU A 122 7.71 -15.82 0.29
N THR A 123 7.03 -14.70 0.01
CA THR A 123 6.40 -13.88 1.05
C THR A 123 5.27 -14.65 1.74
N MET A 124 4.42 -15.35 0.99
CA MET A 124 3.30 -16.11 1.56
C MET A 124 3.76 -17.34 2.35
N ASP A 125 4.89 -17.95 1.99
CA ASP A 125 5.48 -19.09 2.72
C ASP A 125 5.92 -18.70 4.15
N CYS A 126 6.27 -17.43 4.38
CA CYS A 126 6.80 -16.97 5.67
C CYS A 126 5.94 -15.94 6.41
N VAL A 127 4.88 -15.41 5.80
CA VAL A 127 4.10 -14.26 6.32
C VAL A 127 3.58 -14.47 7.75
N GLU A 128 3.14 -15.68 8.10
CA GLU A 128 2.60 -15.98 9.43
C GLU A 128 3.65 -15.89 10.56
N PHE A 129 4.93 -16.00 10.21
CA PHE A 129 6.05 -15.90 11.16
C PHE A 129 6.58 -14.47 11.32
N GLU A 130 6.13 -13.54 10.49
CA GLU A 130 6.55 -12.15 10.55
C GLU A 130 5.83 -11.40 11.67
N THR A 131 6.43 -10.28 12.11
CA THR A 131 5.78 -9.39 13.08
C THR A 131 4.51 -8.77 12.50
N GLU A 132 3.56 -8.38 13.37
CA GLU A 132 2.32 -7.72 12.92
C GLU A 132 2.58 -6.48 12.03
N GLN A 133 3.63 -5.71 12.33
CA GLN A 133 4.00 -4.55 11.52
C GLN A 133 4.41 -4.92 10.11
N VAL A 134 5.19 -5.99 9.95
CA VAL A 134 5.60 -6.52 8.64
C VAL A 134 4.39 -7.12 7.92
N GLN A 135 3.52 -7.86 8.60
CA GLN A 135 2.28 -8.38 8.02
C GLN A 135 1.35 -7.27 7.50
N ILE A 136 1.24 -6.15 8.23
CA ILE A 136 0.52 -4.96 7.78
C ILE A 136 1.16 -4.38 6.52
N ALA A 137 2.49 -4.22 6.51
CA ALA A 137 3.20 -3.70 5.33
C ALA A 137 3.05 -4.62 4.11
N ILE A 138 3.04 -5.95 4.30
CA ILE A 138 2.73 -6.93 3.26
C ILE A 138 1.30 -6.73 2.76
N ALA A 139 0.31 -6.64 3.63
CA ALA A 139 -1.09 -6.42 3.24
C ALA A 139 -1.27 -5.09 2.47
N ASP A 140 -0.55 -4.03 2.87
CA ASP A 140 -0.52 -2.76 2.15
C ASP A 140 0.09 -2.92 0.75
N VAL A 141 1.22 -3.63 0.60
CA VAL A 141 1.80 -3.95 -0.73
C VAL A 141 0.78 -4.67 -1.62
N LEU A 142 0.13 -5.72 -1.10
CA LEU A 142 -0.87 -6.49 -1.85
C LEU A 142 -2.05 -5.60 -2.27
N SER A 143 -2.55 -4.77 -1.36
CA SER A 143 -3.63 -3.82 -1.62
C SER A 143 -3.27 -2.83 -2.74
N HIS A 144 -2.08 -2.21 -2.70
CA HIS A 144 -1.65 -1.27 -3.73
C HIS A 144 -1.35 -1.95 -5.07
N ALA A 145 -0.82 -3.18 -5.05
CA ALA A 145 -0.58 -3.96 -6.25
C ALA A 145 -1.89 -4.31 -6.97
N CYS A 146 -2.96 -4.62 -6.23
CA CYS A 146 -4.29 -4.95 -6.78
C CYS A 146 -4.97 -3.80 -7.56
N SER A 147 -4.41 -2.59 -7.59
CA SER A 147 -4.80 -1.56 -8.56
C SER A 147 -4.55 -2.01 -10.01
N GLN A 148 -3.53 -2.86 -10.23
CA GLN A 148 -3.21 -3.45 -11.53
C GLN A 148 -3.88 -4.81 -11.75
N LYS A 149 -4.35 -5.01 -12.99
CA LYS A 149 -5.06 -6.25 -13.36
C LYS A 149 -4.18 -7.51 -13.24
N ALA A 150 -2.94 -7.44 -13.72
CA ALA A 150 -2.01 -8.59 -13.65
C ALA A 150 -1.72 -8.98 -12.20
N CYS A 151 -1.44 -8.00 -11.34
CA CYS A 151 -1.23 -8.22 -9.92
C CYS A 151 -2.48 -8.78 -9.22
N ARG A 152 -3.70 -8.35 -9.56
CA ARG A 152 -4.91 -8.95 -8.98
C ARG A 152 -4.98 -10.46 -9.17
N ALA A 153 -4.62 -10.96 -10.37
CA ALA A 153 -4.61 -12.39 -10.63
C ALA A 153 -3.53 -13.12 -9.83
N LEU A 154 -2.32 -12.55 -9.74
CA LEU A 154 -1.22 -13.08 -8.93
C LEU A 154 -1.59 -13.15 -7.44
N VAL A 155 -2.06 -12.03 -6.87
CA VAL A 155 -2.46 -11.93 -5.46
C VAL A 155 -3.64 -12.85 -5.16
N ALA A 156 -4.62 -12.98 -6.06
CA ALA A 156 -5.72 -13.91 -5.90
C ALA A 156 -5.25 -15.37 -5.86
N THR A 157 -4.24 -15.72 -6.65
CA THR A 157 -3.72 -17.09 -6.74
C THR A 157 -2.94 -17.48 -5.49
N HIS A 158 -2.12 -16.57 -4.97
CA HIS A 158 -1.16 -16.92 -3.89
C HIS A 158 -1.54 -16.41 -2.51
N CYS A 159 -2.31 -15.31 -2.42
CA CYS A 159 -2.53 -14.62 -1.14
C CYS A 159 -3.96 -14.74 -0.62
N HIS A 160 -4.91 -15.25 -1.41
CA HIS A 160 -6.32 -15.25 -1.06
C HIS A 160 -6.61 -15.90 0.31
N ASP A 161 -6.05 -17.09 0.56
CA ASP A 161 -6.35 -17.87 1.77
C ASP A 161 -5.81 -17.18 3.03
N TYR A 162 -4.60 -16.61 2.94
CA TYR A 162 -4.02 -15.79 3.99
C TYR A 162 -4.89 -14.55 4.27
N LEU A 163 -5.27 -13.80 3.24
CA LEU A 163 -6.10 -12.59 3.38
C LEU A 163 -7.47 -12.90 3.99
N SER A 164 -8.11 -13.99 3.57
CA SER A 164 -9.40 -14.46 4.10
C SER A 164 -9.28 -14.89 5.57
N THR A 165 -8.20 -15.59 5.92
CA THR A 165 -7.91 -15.98 7.31
C THR A 165 -7.69 -14.76 8.18
N VAL A 166 -6.90 -13.79 7.71
CA VAL A 166 -6.65 -12.53 8.42
C VAL A 166 -7.94 -11.75 8.65
N MET A 167 -8.73 -11.54 7.60
CA MET A 167 -9.99 -10.79 7.66
C MET A 167 -10.95 -11.38 8.69
N THR A 168 -11.01 -12.70 8.83
CA THR A 168 -11.96 -13.38 9.71
C THR A 168 -11.43 -13.50 11.15
N THR A 169 -10.18 -13.94 11.32
CA THR A 169 -9.66 -14.41 12.61
C THR A 169 -8.76 -13.44 13.36
N ASN A 170 -8.08 -12.51 12.66
CA ASN A 170 -7.04 -11.69 13.27
C ASN A 170 -7.62 -10.68 14.29
N LYS A 171 -6.84 -10.19 15.25
CA LYS A 171 -7.32 -9.18 16.22
C LYS A 171 -6.90 -7.75 15.87
N ASN A 172 -5.85 -7.60 15.07
CA ASN A 172 -5.32 -6.32 14.65
C ASN A 172 -6.24 -5.70 13.59
N GLU A 173 -6.94 -4.62 13.95
CA GLU A 173 -7.91 -3.97 13.06
C GLU A 173 -7.27 -3.41 11.79
N LYS A 174 -6.01 -2.95 11.87
CA LYS A 174 -5.29 -2.39 10.71
C LYS A 174 -4.97 -3.47 9.68
N LEU A 175 -4.46 -4.60 10.14
CA LEU A 175 -4.20 -5.75 9.28
C LEU A 175 -5.50 -6.31 8.69
N LYS A 176 -6.57 -6.43 9.50
CA LYS A 176 -7.90 -6.82 9.03
C LYS A 176 -8.44 -5.89 7.94
N ALA A 177 -8.36 -4.58 8.16
CA ALA A 177 -8.83 -3.60 7.20
C ALA A 177 -8.06 -3.67 5.88
N ALA A 178 -6.72 -3.74 5.93
CA ALA A 178 -5.88 -3.88 4.74
C ALA A 178 -6.17 -5.17 3.95
N ALA A 179 -6.36 -6.29 4.65
CA ALA A 179 -6.72 -7.55 4.02
C ALA A 179 -8.11 -7.49 3.34
N ALA A 180 -9.11 -6.93 4.04
CA ALA A 180 -10.45 -6.76 3.50
C ALA A 180 -10.47 -5.86 2.25
N VAL A 181 -9.71 -4.75 2.24
CA VAL A 181 -9.55 -3.89 1.05
C VAL A 181 -8.96 -4.68 -0.11
N THR A 182 -7.92 -5.48 0.16
CA THR A 182 -7.27 -6.31 -0.86
C THR A 182 -8.22 -7.33 -1.47
N LEU A 183 -8.98 -8.06 -0.64
CA LEU A 183 -10.02 -9.00 -1.09
C LEU A 183 -11.09 -8.29 -1.94
N THR A 184 -11.53 -7.11 -1.50
CA THR A 184 -12.50 -6.30 -2.26
C THR A 184 -11.97 -5.93 -3.65
N LYS A 185 -10.69 -5.56 -3.75
CA LYS A 185 -10.04 -5.24 -5.03
C LYS A 185 -9.90 -6.48 -5.92
N ILE A 186 -9.57 -7.65 -5.37
CA ILE A 186 -9.53 -8.92 -6.11
C ILE A 186 -10.88 -9.20 -6.76
N LEU A 187 -11.97 -8.97 -6.04
CA LEU A 187 -13.35 -9.18 -6.49
C LEU A 187 -13.84 -8.18 -7.56
N LEU A 188 -13.02 -7.20 -7.97
CA LEU A 188 -13.36 -6.28 -9.05
C LEU A 188 -13.20 -6.90 -10.44
N ASP A 189 -12.34 -7.91 -10.59
CA ASP A 189 -12.14 -8.61 -11.86
C ASP A 189 -13.02 -9.84 -11.91
N GLU A 190 -14.08 -9.85 -12.73
CA GLU A 190 -15.02 -10.98 -12.82
C GLU A 190 -14.36 -12.32 -13.19
N LYS A 191 -13.21 -12.30 -13.88
CA LYS A 191 -12.48 -13.54 -14.19
C LYS A 191 -11.77 -14.09 -12.97
N THR A 192 -11.11 -13.20 -12.23
CA THR A 192 -10.44 -13.53 -10.97
C THR A 192 -11.46 -13.90 -9.90
N SER A 193 -12.59 -13.18 -9.85
CA SER A 193 -13.70 -13.48 -8.95
C SER A 193 -14.16 -14.91 -9.21
N LYS A 194 -14.48 -15.32 -10.44
CA LYS A 194 -14.91 -16.70 -10.76
C LYS A 194 -13.93 -17.81 -10.33
N ALA A 195 -12.63 -17.53 -10.35
CA ALA A 195 -11.61 -18.48 -9.89
C ALA A 195 -11.61 -18.62 -8.35
N VAL A 196 -12.03 -17.57 -7.65
CA VAL A 196 -12.06 -17.46 -6.18
C VAL A 196 -13.50 -17.62 -5.62
N ASP A 197 -14.53 -17.50 -6.47
CA ASP A 197 -15.98 -17.36 -6.20
C ASP A 197 -16.68 -18.67 -5.83
N GLN A 198 -15.97 -19.63 -5.22
CA GLN A 198 -16.71 -20.66 -4.48
C GLN A 198 -17.41 -20.09 -3.23
N VAL A 199 -17.26 -18.79 -2.94
CA VAL A 199 -17.92 -18.10 -1.83
C VAL A 199 -18.55 -16.77 -2.27
N ALA A 200 -19.67 -16.82 -3.00
CA ALA A 200 -20.50 -15.66 -3.34
C ALA A 200 -21.11 -14.91 -2.12
N GLY A 201 -20.72 -15.24 -0.89
CA GLY A 201 -21.09 -14.55 0.36
C GLY A 201 -20.17 -13.39 0.74
N ASP A 202 -19.04 -13.21 0.07
CA ASP A 202 -17.94 -12.38 0.59
C ASP A 202 -18.16 -10.86 0.40
N SER A 203 -18.82 -10.43 -0.68
CA SER A 203 -18.98 -9.00 -0.98
C SER A 203 -19.89 -8.24 -0.01
N VAL A 204 -20.90 -8.90 0.56
CA VAL A 204 -21.80 -8.29 1.55
C VAL A 204 -21.11 -8.26 2.92
N GLN A 205 -20.43 -9.34 3.29
CA GLN A 205 -19.65 -9.43 4.52
C GLN A 205 -18.54 -8.37 4.57
N LEU A 206 -17.79 -8.18 3.48
CA LEU A 206 -16.79 -7.12 3.33
C LEU A 206 -17.43 -5.74 3.49
N THR A 207 -18.58 -5.52 2.87
CA THR A 207 -19.31 -4.25 2.98
C THR A 207 -19.73 -3.96 4.42
N GLU A 208 -20.33 -4.93 5.10
CA GLU A 208 -20.74 -4.80 6.51
C GLU A 208 -19.55 -4.56 7.44
N LEU A 209 -18.43 -5.25 7.20
CA LEU A 209 -17.18 -5.03 7.93
C LEU A 209 -16.70 -3.59 7.79
N PHE A 210 -16.65 -3.06 6.57
CA PHE A 210 -16.23 -1.68 6.36
C PHE A 210 -17.19 -0.68 6.99
N GLN A 211 -18.50 -0.90 6.89
CA GLN A 211 -19.49 -0.04 7.55
C GLN A 211 -19.26 0.02 9.07
N LYS A 212 -19.04 -1.14 9.70
CA LYS A 212 -18.73 -1.22 11.12
C LYS A 212 -17.46 -0.46 11.47
N MET A 213 -16.38 -0.63 10.69
CA MET A 213 -15.11 0.08 10.91
C MET A 213 -15.26 1.60 10.75
N VAL A 214 -15.95 2.08 9.71
CA VAL A 214 -16.17 3.53 9.48
C VAL A 214 -16.97 4.16 10.63
N LEU A 215 -17.94 3.43 11.17
CA LEU A 215 -18.81 3.89 12.27
C LEU A 215 -18.19 3.72 13.66
N ASN A 216 -17.04 3.05 13.78
CA ASN A 216 -16.34 2.89 15.05
C ASN A 216 -15.45 4.11 15.34
N ASP A 217 -15.93 5.01 16.20
CA ASP A 217 -15.21 6.23 16.54
C ASP A 217 -13.94 5.96 17.37
N GLU A 218 -13.85 4.79 18.01
CA GLU A 218 -12.71 4.34 18.82
C GLU A 218 -11.57 3.75 17.96
N SER A 219 -11.87 3.30 16.73
CA SER A 219 -10.85 2.77 15.82
C SER A 219 -9.90 3.87 15.35
N ASP A 220 -8.64 3.48 15.13
CA ASP A 220 -7.60 4.35 14.59
C ASP A 220 -8.03 4.98 13.25
N ILE A 221 -7.60 6.22 13.00
CA ILE A 221 -7.96 6.94 11.78
C ILE A 221 -7.57 6.18 10.51
N SER A 222 -6.41 5.51 10.50
CA SER A 222 -5.93 4.73 9.35
C SER A 222 -6.80 3.51 9.06
N VAL A 223 -7.31 2.82 10.11
CA VAL A 223 -8.27 1.70 9.96
C VAL A 223 -9.54 2.19 9.29
N ARG A 224 -10.04 3.36 9.72
CA ARG A 224 -11.27 3.94 9.17
C ARG A 224 -11.07 4.42 7.74
N LEU A 225 -9.92 5.01 7.41
CA LEU A 225 -9.56 5.38 6.03
C LEU A 225 -9.48 4.16 5.11
N ASN A 226 -8.87 3.06 5.56
CA ASN A 226 -8.87 1.79 4.83
C ASN A 226 -10.30 1.28 4.60
N ALA A 227 -11.18 1.40 5.61
CA ALA A 227 -12.58 1.00 5.44
C ALA A 227 -13.34 1.88 4.44
N VAL A 228 -13.06 3.19 4.39
CA VAL A 228 -13.60 4.09 3.35
C VAL A 228 -13.08 3.70 1.95
N GLU A 229 -11.80 3.37 1.82
CA GLU A 229 -11.24 2.84 0.57
C GLU A 229 -11.95 1.54 0.15
N GLY A 230 -12.15 0.61 1.09
CA GLY A 230 -12.89 -0.62 0.87
C GLY A 230 -14.30 -0.38 0.34
N LEU A 231 -15.06 0.53 0.97
CA LEU A 231 -16.38 0.94 0.48
C LEU A 231 -16.33 1.58 -0.90
N THR A 232 -15.27 2.32 -1.22
CA THR A 232 -15.09 2.95 -2.53
C THR A 232 -15.06 1.88 -3.63
N TYR A 233 -14.25 0.84 -3.47
CA TYR A 233 -14.21 -0.27 -4.42
C TYR A 233 -15.48 -1.13 -4.39
N ALA A 234 -16.01 -1.44 -3.20
CA ALA A 234 -17.22 -2.25 -3.06
C ALA A 234 -18.44 -1.58 -3.72
N SER A 235 -18.53 -0.25 -3.66
CA SER A 235 -19.62 0.55 -4.25
C SER A 235 -19.67 0.54 -5.79
N MET A 236 -18.66 -0.03 -6.46
CA MET A 236 -18.73 -0.30 -7.89
C MET A 236 -19.80 -1.36 -8.22
N LYS A 237 -20.18 -2.21 -7.26
CA LYS A 237 -21.29 -3.16 -7.40
C LYS A 237 -22.64 -2.46 -7.10
N PRO A 238 -23.66 -2.53 -7.99
CA PRO A 238 -24.93 -1.83 -7.81
C PRO A 238 -25.62 -2.08 -6.46
N LYS A 239 -25.65 -3.35 -6.01
CA LYS A 239 -26.25 -3.73 -4.72
C LYS A 239 -25.59 -3.03 -3.53
N VAL A 240 -24.27 -2.92 -3.51
CA VAL A 240 -23.53 -2.25 -2.43
C VAL A 240 -23.75 -0.74 -2.48
N LYS A 241 -23.80 -0.17 -3.69
CA LYS A 241 -24.12 1.26 -3.87
C LYS A 241 -25.48 1.61 -3.28
N GLU A 242 -26.51 0.81 -3.56
CA GLU A 242 -27.84 0.97 -2.95
C GLU A 242 -27.76 0.89 -1.42
N MET A 243 -27.11 -0.15 -0.88
CA MET A 243 -26.93 -0.30 0.58
C MET A 243 -26.30 0.94 1.24
N ILE A 244 -25.28 1.54 0.61
CA ILE A 244 -24.63 2.75 1.13
C ILE A 244 -25.60 3.94 1.08
N THR A 245 -26.31 4.15 -0.04
CA THR A 245 -27.23 5.29 -0.20
C THR A 245 -28.42 5.26 0.78
N TYR A 246 -28.85 4.06 1.19
CA TYR A 246 -29.93 3.90 2.16
C TYR A 246 -29.44 3.89 3.63
N HIS A 247 -28.15 4.14 3.89
CA HIS A 247 -27.57 4.14 5.23
C HIS A 247 -27.22 5.58 5.71
N PRO A 248 -28.17 6.35 6.27
CA PRO A 248 -27.97 7.76 6.59
C PRO A 248 -26.86 8.03 7.62
N THR A 249 -26.68 7.15 8.61
CA THR A 249 -25.61 7.28 9.62
C THR A 249 -24.22 7.16 8.99
N LEU A 250 -24.03 6.18 8.11
CA LEU A 250 -22.79 5.98 7.37
C LEU A 250 -22.48 7.21 6.50
N LEU A 251 -23.46 7.68 5.72
CA LEU A 251 -23.29 8.87 4.88
C LEU A 251 -22.87 10.10 5.70
N LYS A 252 -23.57 10.38 6.81
CA LYS A 252 -23.20 11.48 7.71
C LYS A 252 -21.77 11.34 8.21
N ARG A 253 -21.36 10.13 8.58
CA ARG A 253 -20.00 9.87 9.07
C ARG A 253 -18.95 10.09 7.98
N LEU A 254 -19.19 9.61 6.75
CA LEU A 254 -18.32 9.84 5.60
C LEU A 254 -18.13 11.34 5.32
N PHE A 255 -19.19 12.15 5.39
CA PHE A 255 -19.09 13.61 5.24
C PHE A 255 -18.30 14.28 6.37
N THR A 256 -18.39 13.76 7.60
CA THR A 256 -17.59 14.28 8.72
C THR A 256 -16.10 14.01 8.52
N PHE A 257 -15.72 12.82 8.04
CA PHE A 257 -14.31 12.48 7.79
C PHE A 257 -13.61 13.48 6.87
N VAL A 258 -14.27 13.91 5.80
CA VAL A 258 -13.72 14.90 4.86
C VAL A 258 -13.44 16.23 5.56
N LYS A 259 -14.38 16.70 6.40
CA LYS A 259 -14.25 17.97 7.13
C LYS A 259 -13.16 17.95 8.20
N ASP A 260 -12.87 16.79 8.76
CA ASP A 260 -11.82 16.64 9.76
C ASP A 260 -10.44 16.51 9.10
N SER A 261 -10.36 15.90 7.91
CA SER A 261 -9.11 15.85 7.14
C SER A 261 -8.64 17.20 6.59
N GLU A 262 -9.55 18.15 6.36
CA GLU A 262 -9.21 19.52 5.91
C GLU A 262 -8.62 20.39 7.03
N LYS A 263 -8.70 19.96 8.29
CA LYS A 263 -8.22 20.71 9.48
C LYS A 263 -6.84 20.27 9.96
N THR A 264 -6.28 19.22 9.38
CA THR A 264 -4.95 18.67 9.63
C THR A 264 -4.03 18.93 8.45
#